data_AF-A0A7X8XJJ6-F1
#
_entry.id   AF-A0A7X8XJJ6-F1
#
_cell.length_a   1.000
_cell.length_b   1.000
_cell.length_c   1.000
_cell.angle_alpha   90.00
_cell.angle_beta   90.00
_cell.angle_gamma   90.00
#
_symmetry.space_group_name_H-M   'P 1'
#
loop_
_entity.id
_entity.type
_entity.pdbx_description
1 polymer ?
#
loop_
_entity_poly.entity_id
_entity_poly.type
_entity_poly.pdbx_seq_one_letter_code
_entity_poly.pdbx_strand_id
1 'polypeptide(L)'
;MAQDKAERRGFPRFPIEATLVLERNKEKYPIRLLDISKTGARFASDRPFSPESLVRILLAHYPVDVPLRALVAWSRPISEGVFEQGAEFVNLPSAESLLVSDFIAEKGGKSPARPED
;
A
#
# COMPACT_ATOMS: atom_id res chain seq x y z
N MET A 1 -19.49 -27.29 13.74
CA MET A 1 -18.14 -26.68 13.77
C MET A 1 -18.11 -25.64 12.67
N ALA A 2 -18.43 -24.40 13.02
CA ALA A 2 -18.54 -23.29 12.08
C ALA A 2 -17.12 -22.82 11.74
N GLN A 3 -16.79 -22.79 10.46
CA GLN A 3 -15.57 -22.16 9.96
C GLN A 3 -15.67 -20.67 10.27
N ASP A 4 -14.79 -20.18 11.14
CA ASP A 4 -14.53 -18.78 11.40
C ASP A 4 -14.15 -18.13 10.05
N LYS A 5 -15.15 -17.57 9.37
CA LYS A 5 -14.98 -16.57 8.32
C LYS A 5 -14.36 -15.38 9.03
N ALA A 6 -13.04 -15.38 9.15
CA ALA A 6 -12.28 -14.20 9.48
C ALA A 6 -12.70 -13.14 8.47
N GLU A 7 -13.55 -12.22 8.93
CA GLU A 7 -13.84 -10.96 8.27
C GLU A 7 -12.50 -10.40 7.83
N ARG A 8 -12.23 -10.48 6.53
CA ARG A 8 -11.13 -9.77 5.89
C ARG A 8 -11.49 -8.30 6.11
N ARG A 9 -11.02 -7.73 7.23
CA ARG A 9 -11.16 -6.33 7.62
C ARG A 9 -10.96 -5.50 6.37
N GLY A 10 -12.07 -5.01 5.84
CA GLY A 10 -12.06 -4.14 4.68
C GLY A 10 -11.39 -2.85 5.11
N PHE A 11 -10.12 -2.70 4.79
CA PHE A 11 -9.44 -1.42 4.90
C PHE A 11 -10.22 -0.38 4.08
N PRO A 12 -10.35 0.86 4.59
CA PRO A 12 -11.19 1.86 3.96
C PRO A 12 -10.64 2.20 2.58
N ARG A 13 -11.55 2.16 1.59
CA ARG A 13 -11.31 2.32 0.15
C ARG A 13 -11.04 3.78 -0.25
N PHE A 14 -10.17 4.50 0.45
CA PHE A 14 -9.76 5.83 0.01
C PHE A 14 -8.61 5.68 -0.99
N PRO A 15 -8.74 6.13 -2.25
CA PRO A 15 -7.61 6.17 -3.16
C PRO A 15 -6.63 7.23 -2.63
N ILE A 16 -5.50 6.76 -2.08
CA ILE A 16 -4.46 7.67 -1.59
C ILE A 16 -3.49 7.90 -2.74
N GLU A 17 -3.33 9.16 -3.12
CA GLU A 17 -2.32 9.53 -4.11
C GLU A 17 -0.93 9.30 -3.50
N ALA A 18 -0.12 8.54 -4.23
CA ALA A 18 1.24 8.22 -3.84
C ALA A 18 2.14 8.30 -5.08
N THR A 19 3.44 8.38 -4.85
CA THR A 19 4.43 8.34 -5.93
C THR A 19 5.20 7.04 -5.84
N LEU A 20 5.21 6.27 -6.92
CA LEU A 20 6.07 5.13 -7.08
C LEU A 20 7.38 5.56 -7.73
N VAL A 21 8.51 5.18 -7.14
CA VAL A 21 9.84 5.42 -7.68
C VAL A 21 10.47 4.09 -8.05
N LEU A 22 10.83 3.90 -9.32
CA LEU A 22 11.56 2.73 -9.77
C LEU A 22 13.01 2.80 -9.29
N GLU A 23 13.51 1.78 -8.58
CA GLU A 23 14.87 1.84 -8.03
C GLU A 23 15.96 1.84 -9.12
N ARG A 24 15.68 1.19 -10.27
CA ARG A 24 16.63 0.99 -11.37
C ARG A 24 17.08 2.28 -12.07
N ASN A 25 16.17 3.24 -12.19
CA ASN A 25 16.36 4.46 -12.98
C ASN A 25 15.85 5.73 -12.29
N LYS A 26 15.34 5.59 -11.06
CA LYS A 26 14.80 6.68 -10.23
C LYS A 26 13.63 7.44 -10.86
N GLU A 27 12.99 6.87 -11.88
CA GLU A 27 11.80 7.45 -12.48
C GLU A 27 10.63 7.42 -11.49
N LYS A 28 9.86 8.51 -11.48
CA LYS A 28 8.71 8.70 -10.60
C LYS A 28 7.43 8.55 -11.39
N TYR A 29 6.49 7.81 -10.84
CA TYR A 29 5.19 7.52 -11.42
C TYR A 29 4.09 7.85 -10.42
N PRO A 30 3.08 8.65 -10.79
CA PRO A 30 1.92 8.81 -9.96
C PRO A 30 1.17 7.48 -9.87
N ILE A 31 0.84 7.06 -8.66
CA ILE A 31 0.06 5.85 -8.39
C ILE A 31 -1.07 6.17 -7.43
N ARG A 32 -2.11 5.33 -7.47
CA ARG A 32 -3.19 5.36 -6.49
C ARG A 32 -3.08 4.13 -5.61
N LEU A 33 -2.79 4.31 -4.33
CA LEU A 33 -2.85 3.23 -3.37
C LEU A 33 -4.30 2.81 -3.17
N LEU A 34 -4.53 1.51 -3.37
CA LEU A 34 -5.83 0.85 -3.21
C LEU A 34 -5.93 0.14 -1.86
N ASP A 35 -4.81 -0.40 -1.39
CA ASP A 35 -4.70 -1.13 -0.12
C ASP A 35 -3.25 -1.07 0.38
N ILE A 36 -3.08 -1.06 1.70
CA ILE A 36 -1.76 -1.16 2.33
C ILE A 36 -1.87 -1.98 3.61
N SER A 37 -0.90 -2.87 3.79
CA SER A 37 -0.78 -3.77 4.93
C SER A 37 0.62 -3.68 5.51
N LYS A 38 0.90 -4.44 6.57
CA LYS A 38 2.26 -4.52 7.13
C LYS A 38 3.26 -5.21 6.21
N THR A 39 2.79 -6.01 5.25
CA THR A 39 3.64 -6.86 4.40
C THR A 39 3.69 -6.39 2.95
N GLY A 40 2.84 -5.46 2.55
CA GLY A 40 2.77 -5.00 1.17
C GLY A 40 1.64 -4.03 0.90
N ALA A 41 1.52 -3.62 -0.35
CA ALA A 41 0.52 -2.68 -0.82
C ALA A 41 -0.06 -3.10 -2.17
N ARG A 42 -1.30 -2.71 -2.43
CA ARG A 42 -1.90 -2.73 -3.76
C ARG A 42 -2.06 -1.31 -4.26
N PHE A 43 -1.76 -1.11 -5.52
CA PHE A 43 -1.89 0.18 -6.17
C PHE A 43 -2.37 0.04 -7.60
N ALA A 44 -2.97 1.12 -8.10
CA ALA A 44 -3.29 1.31 -9.50
C ALA A 44 -2.34 2.31 -10.13
N SER A 45 -2.04 2.10 -11.40
CA SER A 45 -1.20 2.98 -12.22
C SER A 45 -1.70 2.98 -13.66
N ASP A 46 -1.21 3.93 -14.45
CA ASP A 46 -1.48 4.04 -15.89
C ASP A 46 -0.64 3.08 -16.74
N ARG A 47 0.24 2.29 -16.11
CA ARG A 47 1.17 1.40 -16.80
C ARG A 47 1.51 0.13 -16.02
N PRO A 48 1.83 -0.98 -16.68
CA PRO A 48 2.33 -2.15 -15.99
C PRO A 48 3.77 -1.93 -15.50
N PHE A 49 4.07 -2.44 -14.32
CA PHE A 49 5.42 -2.66 -13.79
C PHE A 49 5.66 -4.16 -13.79
N SER A 50 6.85 -4.56 -14.23
CA SER A 50 7.22 -5.97 -14.27
C SER A 50 7.22 -6.56 -12.86
N PRO A 51 6.79 -7.82 -12.69
CA PRO A 51 7.09 -8.57 -11.48
C PRO A 51 8.58 -8.49 -11.14
N GLU A 52 8.92 -8.54 -9.86
CA GLU A 52 10.27 -8.41 -9.31
C GLU A 52 10.91 -7.01 -9.48
N SER A 53 10.18 -6.04 -10.02
CA SER A 53 10.64 -4.65 -10.04
C SER A 53 10.75 -4.13 -8.61
N LEU A 54 11.95 -3.71 -8.21
CA LEU A 54 12.17 -3.04 -6.95
C LEU A 54 11.72 -1.58 -7.04
N VAL A 55 10.80 -1.20 -6.16
CA VAL A 55 10.15 0.12 -6.14
C VAL A 55 10.24 0.74 -4.76
N ARG A 56 10.14 2.07 -4.69
CA ARG A 56 9.85 2.82 -3.47
C ARG A 56 8.48 3.46 -3.60
N ILE A 57 7.62 3.28 -2.62
CA ILE A 57 6.33 3.97 -2.56
C ILE A 57 6.48 5.14 -1.59
N LEU A 58 6.24 6.35 -2.08
CA LEU A 58 6.23 7.59 -1.30
C LEU A 58 4.78 7.97 -1.00
N LEU A 59 4.42 7.95 0.29
CA LEU A 59 3.11 8.33 0.77
C LEU A 59 3.04 9.86 0.94
N ALA A 60 2.19 10.53 0.16
CA ALA A 60 2.06 12.00 0.20
C ALA A 60 1.41 12.54 1.49
N HIS A 61 0.97 11.67 2.41
CA HIS A 61 0.19 12.03 3.60
C HIS A 61 1.04 12.38 4.83
N TYR A 62 2.34 12.12 4.80
CA TYR A 62 3.25 12.54 5.87
C TYR A 62 4.10 13.74 5.44
N PRO A 63 4.52 14.62 6.37
CA PRO A 63 5.52 15.66 6.09
C PRO A 63 6.90 15.08 5.74
N VAL A 64 7.10 13.77 5.91
CA VAL A 64 8.30 13.04 5.58
C VAL A 64 7.93 11.96 4.55
N ASP A 65 8.59 11.98 3.40
CA ASP A 65 8.55 10.89 2.44
C ASP A 65 8.99 9.59 3.14
N VAL A 66 8.07 8.64 3.32
CA VAL A 66 8.40 7.31 3.85
C VAL A 66 8.66 6.37 2.67
N PRO A 67 9.93 6.07 2.31
CA PRO A 67 10.23 5.23 1.16
C PRO A 67 10.00 3.76 1.49
N LEU A 68 8.82 3.25 1.17
CA LEU A 68 8.52 1.83 1.34
C LEU A 68 9.15 1.04 0.19
N ARG A 69 10.24 0.33 0.48
CA ARG A 69 10.85 -0.58 -0.49
C ARG A 69 9.96 -1.78 -0.70
N ALA A 70 9.61 -2.05 -1.95
CA ALA A 70 8.73 -3.16 -2.31
C ALA A 70 9.17 -3.84 -3.62
N LEU A 71 8.88 -5.13 -3.75
CA LEU A 71 8.96 -5.86 -5.00
C LEU A 71 7.56 -6.02 -5.57
N VAL A 72 7.37 -5.65 -6.84
CA VAL A 72 6.10 -5.94 -7.52
C VAL A 72 5.95 -7.45 -7.64
N ALA A 73 4.91 -8.03 -7.02
CA ALA A 73 4.64 -9.46 -7.06
C ALA A 73 3.79 -9.83 -8.29
N TRP A 74 2.86 -8.96 -8.69
CA TRP A 74 1.98 -9.18 -9.82
C TRP A 74 1.45 -7.86 -10.38
N SER A 75 1.05 -7.88 -11.65
CA SER A 75 0.44 -6.75 -12.36
C SER A 75 -0.63 -7.27 -13.32
N ARG A 76 -1.83 -6.69 -13.28
CA ARG A 76 -2.95 -7.08 -14.17
C ARG A 76 -3.69 -5.84 -14.69
N PRO A 77 -4.16 -5.83 -15.94
CA PRO A 77 -5.05 -4.78 -16.43
C PRO A 77 -6.42 -4.87 -15.73
N ILE A 78 -7.02 -3.73 -15.40
CA ILE A 78 -8.37 -3.64 -14.82
C ILE A 78 -9.33 -2.79 -15.65
N SER A 79 -8.81 -1.86 -16.46
CA SER A 79 -9.55 -1.13 -17.48
C SER A 79 -8.59 -0.67 -18.56
N GLU A 80 -9.10 -0.04 -19.62
CA GLU A 80 -8.26 0.54 -20.67
C GLU A 80 -7.26 1.53 -20.08
N GLY A 81 -5.97 1.25 -20.27
CA GLY A 81 -4.88 2.08 -19.74
C GLY A 81 -4.70 2.07 -18.23
N VAL A 82 -5.35 1.18 -17.47
CA VAL A 82 -5.21 1.11 -16.01
C VAL A 82 -4.84 -0.28 -15.56
N PHE A 83 -3.78 -0.35 -14.74
CA PHE A 83 -3.22 -1.58 -14.21
C PHE A 83 -3.31 -1.59 -12.69
N GLU A 84 -3.74 -2.72 -12.15
CA GLU A 84 -3.71 -3.00 -10.72
C GLU A 84 -2.55 -3.94 -10.40
N GLN A 85 -1.85 -3.62 -9.32
CA GLN A 85 -0.54 -4.19 -9.04
C GLN A 85 -0.41 -4.44 -7.54
N GLY A 86 0.16 -5.58 -7.18
CA GLY A 86 0.51 -5.92 -5.82
C GLY A 86 2.01 -5.83 -5.66
N ALA A 87 2.47 -5.19 -4.59
CA ALA A 87 3.87 -5.18 -4.21
C ALA A 87 4.05 -5.62 -2.76
N GLU A 88 5.11 -6.37 -2.50
CA GLU A 88 5.48 -6.89 -1.19
C GLU A 88 6.64 -6.09 -0.63
N PHE A 89 6.53 -5.65 0.62
CA PHE A 89 7.57 -4.86 1.26
C PHE A 89 8.80 -5.71 1.54
N VAL A 90 9.97 -5.17 1.19
CA VAL A 90 11.26 -5.84 1.34
C VAL A 90 12.13 -5.07 2.31
N ASN A 91 12.59 -5.77 3.35
CA ASN A 91 13.49 -5.22 4.37
C ASN A 91 12.96 -3.90 4.96
N LEU A 92 11.67 -3.85 5.29
CA LEU A 92 11.06 -2.68 5.91
C LEU A 92 11.64 -2.50 7.32
N PRO A 93 12.41 -1.45 7.60
CA PRO A 93 12.95 -1.25 8.93
C PRO A 93 11.83 -0.94 9.93
N SER A 94 12.12 -1.14 11.21
CA SER A 94 11.10 -1.05 12.28
C SER A 94 10.43 0.32 12.34
N ALA A 95 11.17 1.40 12.04
CA ALA A 95 10.64 2.76 12.04
C ALA A 95 9.57 2.96 10.95
N GLU A 96 9.85 2.52 9.73
CA GLU A 96 8.93 2.59 8.59
C GLU A 96 7.73 1.65 8.79
N SER A 97 7.93 0.50 9.42
CA SER A 97 6.84 -0.42 9.79
C SER A 97 5.86 0.20 10.81
N LEU A 98 6.38 0.96 11.76
CA LEU A 98 5.57 1.74 12.70
C LEU A 98 4.81 2.84 11.95
N LEU A 99 5.46 3.59 11.06
CA LEU A 99 4.80 4.63 10.26
C LEU A 99 3.71 4.06 9.36
N VAL A 100 3.91 2.89 8.74
CA VAL A 100 2.87 2.19 7.99
C VAL A 100 1.74 1.75 8.92
N SER A 101 2.04 1.25 10.12
CA SER A 101 1.02 0.86 11.09
C SER A 101 0.19 2.05 11.57
N ASP A 102 0.83 3.18 11.83
CA ASP A 102 0.19 4.44 12.22
C ASP A 102 -0.66 4.99 11.07
N PHE A 103 -0.15 4.97 9.85
CA PHE A 103 -0.90 5.35 8.66
C PHE A 103 -2.16 4.49 8.48
N ILE A 104 -2.01 3.18 8.63
CA ILE A 104 -3.08 2.20 8.59
C ILE A 104 -4.10 2.48 9.71
N ALA A 105 -3.66 2.86 10.90
CA ALA A 105 -4.54 3.19 12.02
C ALA A 105 -5.26 4.55 11.82
N GLU A 106 -4.56 5.57 11.31
CA GLU A 106 -5.11 6.91 11.05
C GLU A 106 -6.13 6.86 9.92
N LYS A 107 -5.82 6.16 8.83
CA LYS A 107 -6.72 6.02 7.68
C LYS A 107 -7.79 4.95 7.91
N GLY A 108 -7.46 3.88 8.63
CA GLY A 108 -8.36 2.81 9.06
C GLY A 108 -9.31 3.22 10.19
N GLY A 109 -9.00 4.31 10.90
CA GLY A 109 -9.67 4.71 12.14
C GLY A 109 -10.79 5.72 11.95
N LYS A 110 -12.02 5.23 11.77
CA LYS A 110 -13.02 5.55 12.80
C LYS A 110 -12.79 4.54 13.92
N SER A 111 -12.22 4.97 15.03
CA SER A 111 -12.68 4.44 16.33
C SER A 111 -13.60 5.49 16.92
N PRO A 112 -14.79 5.07 17.36
CA PRO A 112 -14.93 4.95 18.81
C PRO A 112 -15.75 3.73 19.20
N ALA A 113 -15.18 2.90 20.07
CA ALA A 113 -15.90 2.29 21.18
C ALA A 113 -14.88 1.75 22.17
N ARG A 114 -14.53 2.57 23.17
CA ARG A 114 -14.46 2.01 24.52
C ARG A 114 -15.89 1.61 24.87
N PRO A 115 -16.17 0.38 25.34
CA PRO A 115 -17.08 0.25 26.45
C PRO A 115 -16.29 0.66 27.69
N GLU A 116 -16.64 1.80 28.26
CA GLU A 116 -16.59 1.93 29.71
C GLU A 116 -17.58 0.89 30.27
N ASP A 117 -17.07 -0.10 30.98
CA ASP A 117 -17.60 -0.57 32.28
C ASP A 117 -16.53 -1.44 32.98
#